data_AF-A0AA94WPT4-F1
#
_entry.id   AF-A0AA94WPT4-F1
#
_cell.length_a   1.000
_cell.length_b   1.000
_cell.length_c   1.000
_cell.angle_alpha   90.00
_cell.angle_beta   90.00
_cell.angle_gamma   90.00
#
_symmetry.space_group_name_H-M   'P 1'
#
loop_
_entity.id
_entity.type
_entity.pdbx_description
1 polymer ?
#
loop_
_entity_poly.entity_id
_entity_poly.type
_entity_poly.pdbx_seq_one_letter_code
_entity_poly.pdbx_strand_id
1 'polypeptide(L)'
;MNVIFRWVVIIFLTFITASLVNKGIDLWSLGTYVDGDGIGVHFLDFEINDRVKEANIHTYAIGFFVASLITLLILIALVGKKILKGNTAVS
;
A
#
# COMPACT_ATOMS: atom_id res chain seq x y z
N MET A 1 1.13 -24.22 -2.23
CA MET A 1 0.36 -23.21 -2.98
C MET A 1 0.59 -23.46 -4.46
N ASN A 2 -0.48 -23.61 -5.25
CA ASN A 2 -0.36 -23.81 -6.70
C ASN A 2 0.44 -22.66 -7.31
N VAL A 3 1.31 -22.95 -8.28
CA VAL A 3 2.20 -21.94 -8.89
C VAL A 3 1.38 -20.79 -9.49
N ILE A 4 0.26 -21.11 -10.15
CA ILE A 4 -0.69 -20.14 -10.70
C ILE A 4 -1.25 -19.25 -9.59
N PHE A 5 -1.80 -19.86 -8.54
CA PHE A 5 -2.36 -19.12 -7.39
C PHE A 5 -1.31 -18.22 -6.73
N ARG A 6 -0.05 -18.67 -6.65
CA ARG A 6 1.05 -17.83 -6.12
C ARG A 6 1.26 -16.57 -6.95
N TRP A 7 1.27 -16.70 -8.27
CA TRP A 7 1.43 -15.54 -9.16
C TRP A 7 0.25 -14.58 -9.09
N VAL A 8 -0.98 -15.11 -8.99
CA VAL A 8 -2.19 -14.30 -8.77
C VAL A 8 -2.05 -13.46 -7.49
N VAL A 9 -1.64 -14.09 -6.37
CA VAL A 9 -1.42 -13.38 -5.10
C VAL A 9 -0.32 -12.31 -5.23
N ILE A 10 0.79 -12.61 -5.91
CA ILE A 10 1.88 -11.64 -6.13
C ILE A 10 1.38 -10.44 -6.93
N ILE A 11 0.68 -10.66 -8.04
CA ILE A 11 0.16 -9.58 -8.89
C ILE A 11 -0.83 -8.72 -8.09
N PHE A 12 -1.76 -9.36 -7.38
CA PHE A 12 -2.73 -8.66 -6.54
C PHE A 12 -2.06 -7.83 -5.45
N LEU A 13 -1.07 -8.40 -4.74
CA LEU A 13 -0.38 -7.70 -3.67
C LEU A 13 0.48 -6.53 -4.19
N THR A 14 1.07 -6.66 -5.37
CA THR A 14 1.73 -5.54 -6.07
C THR A 14 0.75 -4.43 -6.40
N PHE A 15 -0.43 -4.76 -6.94
CA PHE A 15 -1.49 -3.79 -7.22
C PHE A 15 -1.94 -3.04 -5.96
N ILE A 16 -2.18 -3.76 -4.86
CA ILE A 16 -2.55 -3.16 -3.57
C ILE A 16 -1.43 -2.25 -3.04
N THR A 17 -0.18 -2.72 -3.09
CA THR A 17 0.97 -1.92 -2.64
C THR A 17 1.10 -0.62 -3.42
N ALA A 18 1.02 -0.68 -4.76
CA ALA A 18 1.07 0.50 -5.61
C ALA A 18 -0.09 1.48 -5.34
N SER A 19 -1.30 0.95 -5.14
CA SER A 19 -2.48 1.76 -4.82
C SER A 19 -2.34 2.48 -3.48
N LEU A 20 -1.81 1.80 -2.45
CA LEU A 20 -1.56 2.40 -1.13
C LEU A 20 -0.49 3.50 -1.23
N VAL A 21 0.61 3.28 -1.96
CA VAL A 21 1.65 4.31 -2.17
C VAL A 21 1.06 5.52 -2.88
N ASN A 22 0.33 5.32 -3.99
CA ASN A 22 -0.30 6.42 -4.73
C ASN A 22 -1.22 7.24 -3.84
N LYS A 23 -2.09 6.58 -3.05
CA LYS A 23 -2.98 7.30 -2.14
C LYS A 23 -2.23 8.06 -1.05
N GLY A 24 -1.14 7.48 -0.53
CA GLY A 24 -0.26 8.16 0.42
C GLY A 24 0.36 9.43 -0.18
N ILE A 25 0.84 9.34 -1.43
CA ILE A 25 1.39 10.50 -2.17
C ILE A 25 0.31 11.55 -2.41
N ASP A 26 -0.89 11.15 -2.86
CA ASP A 26 -1.99 12.07 -3.13
C ASP A 26 -2.32 12.89 -1.87
N LEU A 27 -2.51 12.23 -0.74
CA LEU A 27 -2.79 12.88 0.55
C LEU A 27 -1.62 13.74 1.03
N TRP A 28 -0.38 13.29 0.83
CA TRP A 28 0.81 14.07 1.19
C TRP A 28 0.96 15.32 0.32
N SER A 29 0.62 15.23 -0.96
CA SER A 29 0.77 16.32 -1.94
C SER A 29 -0.26 17.44 -1.78
N LEU A 30 -1.39 17.17 -1.12
CA LEU A 30 -2.42 18.16 -0.82
C LEU A 30 -1.89 19.31 0.05
N GLY A 31 -0.86 19.08 0.88
CA GLY A 31 -0.24 20.11 1.70
C GLY A 31 -1.26 20.82 2.59
N THR A 32 -1.39 22.15 2.43
CA THR A 32 -2.38 23.01 3.11
C THR A 32 -3.56 23.39 2.22
N TYR A 33 -3.68 22.81 1.02
CA TYR A 33 -4.72 23.14 0.06
C TYR A 33 -5.91 22.23 0.27
N VAL A 34 -6.74 22.59 1.24
CA VAL A 34 -7.94 21.84 1.63
C VAL A 34 -9.12 22.80 1.58
N ASP A 35 -10.10 22.52 0.72
CA ASP A 35 -11.26 23.39 0.58
C ASP A 35 -12.13 23.37 1.86
N GLY A 36 -12.31 24.55 2.47
CA GLY A 36 -13.21 24.75 3.58
C GLY A 36 -12.82 23.99 4.85
N ASP A 37 -13.62 22.99 5.22
CA ASP A 37 -13.55 22.33 6.52
C ASP A 37 -12.84 20.95 6.53
N GLY A 38 -12.25 20.54 5.40
CA GLY A 38 -11.56 19.24 5.27
C GLY A 38 -11.86 18.53 3.95
N ILE A 39 -11.27 17.33 3.77
CA ILE A 39 -11.48 16.47 2.60
C ILE A 39 -12.00 15.08 2.99
N GLY A 40 -12.75 14.45 2.09
CA GLY A 40 -13.05 13.03 2.18
C GLY A 40 -11.83 12.18 1.82
N VAL A 41 -11.57 11.14 2.61
CA VAL A 41 -10.53 10.14 2.32
C VAL A 41 -11.20 8.87 1.82
N HIS A 42 -11.05 8.62 0.52
CA HIS A 42 -11.53 7.42 -0.15
C HIS A 42 -10.37 6.55 -0.64
N PHE A 43 -10.53 5.23 -0.63
CA PHE A 43 -9.56 4.25 -1.14
C PHE A 43 -10.29 3.11 -1.86
N LEU A 44 -9.96 2.90 -3.13
CA LEU A 44 -10.59 1.88 -3.99
C LEU A 44 -12.13 1.94 -3.96
N ASP A 45 -12.69 3.15 -4.14
CA ASP A 45 -14.12 3.45 -4.06
C ASP A 45 -14.77 3.25 -2.67
N PHE A 46 -14.01 2.87 -1.66
CA PHE A 46 -14.49 2.83 -0.28
C PHE A 46 -14.19 4.15 0.43
N GLU A 47 -15.21 4.68 1.09
CA GLU A 47 -15.06 5.79 2.02
C GLU A 47 -14.44 5.30 3.33
N ILE A 48 -13.31 5.89 3.69
CA ILE A 48 -12.68 5.65 5.00
C ILE A 48 -13.19 6.68 5.99
N ASN A 49 -13.28 7.93 5.56
CA ASN A 49 -13.80 9.04 6.36
C ASN A 49 -14.31 10.14 5.42
N ASP A 50 -15.54 10.61 5.65
CA ASP A 50 -16.18 11.65 4.85
C ASP A 50 -15.47 13.01 4.96
N ARG A 51 -14.78 13.25 6.08
CA ARG A 51 -14.20 14.56 6.40
C ARG A 51 -13.04 14.46 7.36
N VAL A 52 -11.85 14.70 6.82
CA VAL A 52 -10.59 14.80 7.54
C VAL A 52 -10.13 16.25 7.52
N LYS A 53 -9.95 16.83 8.71
CA LYS A 53 -9.35 18.16 8.89
C LYS A 53 -7.93 18.18 8.33
N GLU A 54 -7.51 19.31 7.76
CA GLU A 54 -6.18 19.52 7.19
C GLU A 54 -5.03 18.99 8.06
N ALA A 55 -5.06 19.32 9.36
CA ALA A 55 -4.04 18.91 10.33
C ALA A 55 -3.85 17.37 10.41
N ASN A 56 -4.88 16.60 10.06
CA ASN A 56 -4.86 15.14 10.14
C ASN A 56 -4.58 14.47 8.78
N ILE A 57 -4.62 15.18 7.66
CA ILE A 57 -4.42 14.60 6.31
C ILE A 57 -3.07 13.89 6.22
N HIS A 58 -2.01 14.53 6.75
CA HIS A 58 -0.67 13.95 6.79
C HIS A 58 -0.62 12.67 7.62
N THR A 59 -1.39 12.57 8.71
CA THR A 59 -1.48 11.34 9.50
C THR A 59 -2.12 10.20 8.70
N TYR A 60 -3.14 10.48 7.89
CA TYR A 60 -3.71 9.48 6.98
C TYR A 60 -2.69 9.07 5.91
N ALA A 61 -1.97 10.03 5.32
CA ALA A 61 -0.90 9.74 4.35
C ALA A 61 0.17 8.79 4.94
N ILE A 62 0.62 9.05 6.19
CA ILE A 62 1.54 8.17 6.91
C ILE A 62 0.94 6.77 7.08
N GLY A 63 -0.35 6.67 7.43
CA GLY A 63 -1.05 5.38 7.53
C GLY A 63 -1.00 4.59 6.22
N PHE A 64 -1.24 5.25 5.08
CA PHE A 64 -1.11 4.62 3.75
C PHE A 64 0.32 4.18 3.44
N PHE A 65 1.33 4.98 3.79
CA PHE A 65 2.73 4.59 3.61
C PHE A 65 3.12 3.40 4.49
N VAL A 66 2.74 3.39 5.76
CA VAL A 66 2.99 2.26 6.67
C VAL A 66 2.31 0.99 6.13
N ALA A 67 1.06 1.08 5.69
CA ALA A 67 0.35 -0.05 5.10
C ALA A 67 1.08 -0.56 3.83
N SER A 68 1.53 0.35 2.96
CA SER A 68 2.28 -0.02 1.75
C SER A 68 3.63 -0.69 2.05
N LEU A 69 4.32 -0.26 3.11
CA LEU A 69 5.56 -0.87 3.54
C LEU A 69 5.31 -2.29 4.06
N ILE A 70 4.26 -2.50 4.85
CA ILE A 70 3.87 -3.82 5.33
C ILE A 70 3.57 -4.75 4.15
N THR A 71 2.76 -4.31 3.17
CA THR A 71 2.43 -5.12 2.00
C THR A 71 3.65 -5.42 1.13
N LEU A 72 4.57 -4.46 0.99
CA LEU A 72 5.85 -4.65 0.30
C LEU A 72 6.73 -5.69 1.00
N LEU A 73 6.84 -5.65 2.32
CA LEU A 73 7.61 -6.64 3.09
C LEU A 73 7.04 -8.06 2.93
N ILE A 74 5.70 -8.19 2.92
CA ILE A 74 5.03 -9.47 2.63
C ILE A 74 5.36 -9.94 1.22
N LEU A 75 5.33 -9.05 0.22
CA LEU A 75 5.68 -9.36 -1.17
C LEU A 75 7.13 -9.85 -1.28
N ILE A 76 8.07 -9.14 -0.65
CA ILE A 76 9.48 -9.53 -0.60
C ILE A 76 9.64 -10.90 0.07
N ALA A 77 8.97 -11.16 1.19
CA ALA A 77 9.03 -12.45 1.87
C ALA A 77 8.50 -13.61 1.00
N LEU A 78 7.43 -13.37 0.23
CA LEU A 78 6.86 -14.35 -0.69
C LEU A 78 7.78 -14.69 -1.86
N VAL A 79 8.49 -13.69 -2.41
CA VAL A 79 9.45 -13.88 -3.51
C VAL A 79 10.79 -14.42 -3.00
N GLY A 80 11.30 -13.87 -1.90
CA GLY A 80 12.61 -14.17 -1.30
C GLY A 80 12.75 -15.61 -0.79
N LYS A 81 11.64 -16.24 -0.34
CA LYS A 81 11.60 -17.68 -0.02
C LYS A 81 12.09 -18.55 -1.19
N LYS A 82 11.95 -18.09 -2.43
CA LYS A 82 12.40 -18.81 -3.63
C LYS A 82 13.90 -18.62 -3.90
N ILE A 83 14.46 -17.45 -3.58
CA ILE A 83 15.89 -17.14 -3.76
C ILE A 83 16.74 -17.95 -2.78
N LEU A 84 16.38 -17.95 -1.50
CA LEU A 84 17.12 -18.70 -0.46
C LEU A 84 17.08 -20.22 -0.69
N LYS A 85 15.95 -20.75 -1.19
CA LYS A 85 15.78 -22.19 -1.46
C LYS A 85 16.41 -22.65 -2.78
N GLY A 86 16.60 -21.74 -3.74
CA GLY A 86 17.31 -22.02 -4.99
C GLY A 86 18.83 -22.18 -4.79
N ASN A 87 19.40 -21.46 -3.84
CA ASN A 87 20.84 -21.52 -3.53
C ASN A 87 21.28 -22.79 -2.79
N THR A 88 20.39 -23.48 -2.06
CA THR A 88 20.73 -24.71 -1.32
C THR A 88 20.54 -25.98 -2.14
N ALA A 89 20.08 -25.89 -3.39
CA ALA A 89 19.92 -27.04 -4.29
C ALA A 89 21.13 -27.27 -5.21
N VAL A 90 22.18 -26.44 -5.09
CA VAL A 90 23.39 -26.47 -5.93
C VAL A 90 24.66 -26.70 -5.09
N SER A 91 24.52 -27.17 -3.84
CA SER A 91 25.65 -27.57 -2.97
C SER A 91 25.62 -29.06 -2.67
#